data_AF-F4K5W6-F1
#
_entry.id   AF-F4K5W6-F1
#
_cell.length_a   1.000
_cell.length_b   1.000
_cell.length_c   1.000
_cell.angle_alpha   90.00
_cell.angle_beta   90.00
_cell.angle_gamma   90.00
#
_symmetry.space_group_name_H-M   'P 1'
#
loop_
_entity.id
_entity.type
_entity.pdbx_description
1 polymer ?
#
loop_
_entity_poly.entity_id
_entity_poly.type
_entity_poly.pdbx_seq_one_letter_code
_entity_poly.pdbx_strand_id
1 'polypeptide(L)'
;MDTKEIRKLLEKNEQTSLFARLCSWSLKDILNEDLSKEKIMTIPDRFSSVDEYSQCFVPHLLEETRTELFSSFRSLSKSPVSRILSVETKVIEYSGRSSIKWFHDIKLMDYADDKNEIYEPKCGDIIALSPLSLTEERPRIDDLDPLLLGYVFSVYGDSKISVHFSRSISQSEKHTFCTGVFLINITTNTRIWNALHKDAADSTLIQSVLQEDASATEQCFSCENDVDGSDSDRVVDIIRSAKLNSSQEAAILGFLKTRNCKHKESVKLIWGPPGTGKTKTVATLLSTLMQLKCKTVVCAPTNTTIVAVASRLLSLSKETIVCAPTNSAIAEVVSRFEFSTLFYGTSILERTTYGMGNIVLSGNRERMGITSNKVLLNVFFNDRVSKLGRLFLSTCGWKKRLESIIDFLENTETKYEQHVNELELERMTEDEKKKEEVEERTMQEVVNIPTFESL
;
A
#
# COMPACT_ATOMS: atom_id res chain seq x y z
N MET A 1 7.55 27.82 -12.60
CA MET A 1 6.15 28.08 -13.00
C MET A 1 5.92 29.58 -12.94
N ASP A 2 5.42 30.17 -14.02
CA ASP A 2 5.19 31.61 -14.12
C ASP A 2 3.97 32.04 -13.27
N THR A 3 4.02 33.27 -12.76
CA THR A 3 3.08 33.90 -11.84
C THR A 3 1.65 33.94 -12.39
N LYS A 4 1.50 34.03 -13.73
CA LYS A 4 0.21 33.92 -14.42
C LYS A 4 -0.43 32.54 -14.29
N GLU A 5 0.37 31.49 -14.26
CA GLU A 5 -0.12 30.11 -14.23
C GLU A 5 -0.63 29.72 -12.84
N ILE A 6 -0.02 30.29 -11.80
CA ILE A 6 -0.49 30.10 -10.43
C ILE A 6 -1.70 31.00 -10.12
N ARG A 7 -1.81 32.18 -10.74
CA ARG A 7 -3.05 32.98 -10.73
C ARG A 7 -4.20 32.23 -11.42
N LYS A 8 -3.97 31.60 -12.58
CA LYS A 8 -4.97 30.75 -13.25
C LYS A 8 -5.43 29.58 -12.39
N LEU A 9 -4.54 28.96 -11.61
CA LEU A 9 -4.89 27.88 -10.66
C LEU A 9 -5.69 28.36 -9.43
N LEU A 10 -5.62 29.66 -9.09
CA LEU A 10 -6.26 30.20 -7.89
C LEU A 10 -7.54 30.99 -8.18
N GLU A 11 -7.60 31.70 -9.31
CA GLU A 11 -8.75 32.54 -9.72
C GLU A 11 -9.81 31.78 -10.53
N LYS A 12 -9.49 30.62 -11.13
CA LYS A 12 -10.52 29.70 -11.69
C LYS A 12 -11.38 28.99 -10.63
N ASN A 13 -11.16 29.25 -9.33
CA ASN A 13 -11.84 28.57 -8.23
C ASN A 13 -13.29 29.04 -7.97
N GLU A 14 -14.17 28.98 -8.97
CA GLU A 14 -15.51 28.42 -8.70
C GLU A 14 -15.39 26.93 -8.28
N GLN A 15 -14.21 26.32 -8.44
CA GLN A 15 -13.68 25.11 -7.80
C GLN A 15 -13.25 25.37 -6.33
N THR A 16 -14.19 25.68 -5.43
CA THR A 16 -13.89 25.65 -3.97
C THR A 16 -13.62 24.20 -3.50
N SER A 17 -12.87 23.98 -2.42
CA SER A 17 -12.69 22.62 -1.89
C SER A 17 -14.01 22.04 -1.39
N LEU A 18 -14.16 20.71 -1.35
CA LEU A 18 -15.36 20.08 -0.77
C LEU A 18 -15.64 20.61 0.64
N PHE A 19 -14.61 20.75 1.48
CA PHE A 19 -14.78 21.30 2.83
C PHE A 19 -15.32 22.74 2.79
N ALA A 20 -14.82 23.61 1.90
CA ALA A 20 -15.37 24.96 1.77
C ALA A 20 -16.86 24.93 1.39
N ARG A 21 -17.29 23.95 0.60
CA ARG A 21 -18.71 23.74 0.30
C ARG A 21 -19.51 23.29 1.53
N LEU A 22 -18.97 22.38 2.34
CA LEU A 22 -19.58 22.01 3.63
C LEU A 22 -19.69 23.20 4.58
N CYS A 23 -18.69 24.07 4.61
CA CYS A 23 -18.70 25.27 5.43
C CYS A 23 -19.77 26.28 5.01
N SER A 24 -20.25 26.20 3.76
CA SER A 24 -21.33 27.06 3.28
C SER A 24 -22.72 26.60 3.72
N TRP A 25 -22.85 25.40 4.29
CA TRP A 25 -24.12 24.88 4.77
C TRP A 25 -24.38 25.29 6.21
N SER A 26 -25.57 25.82 6.46
CA SER A 26 -26.09 25.97 7.81
C SER A 26 -26.53 24.62 8.38
N LEU A 27 -26.74 24.54 9.69
CA LEU A 27 -27.32 23.36 10.32
C LEU A 27 -28.69 23.01 9.71
N LYS A 28 -29.48 24.02 9.31
CA LYS A 28 -30.77 23.82 8.63
C LYS A 28 -30.60 23.18 7.25
N ASP A 29 -29.57 23.58 6.50
CA ASP A 29 -29.28 23.00 5.18
C ASP A 29 -28.86 21.53 5.30
N ILE A 30 -28.00 21.22 6.28
CA ILE A 30 -27.56 19.85 6.55
C ILE A 30 -28.76 18.97 6.92
N LEU A 31 -29.68 19.48 7.75
CA LEU A 31 -30.87 18.76 8.20
C LEU A 31 -32.00 18.69 7.16
N ASN A 32 -31.89 19.43 6.06
CA ASN A 32 -32.91 19.46 5.01
C ASN A 32 -32.72 18.30 4.01
N GLU A 33 -33.58 17.29 4.08
CA GLU A 33 -33.60 16.14 3.15
C GLU A 33 -33.96 16.55 1.71
N ASP A 34 -34.52 17.75 1.51
CA ASP A 34 -34.97 18.24 0.21
C ASP A 34 -33.98 19.22 -0.45
N LEU A 35 -32.84 19.51 0.18
CA LEU A 35 -31.92 20.58 -0.23
C LEU A 35 -31.48 20.51 -1.71
N SER A 36 -31.23 19.29 -2.20
CA SER A 36 -30.68 19.06 -3.54
C SER A 36 -31.65 18.39 -4.51
N LYS A 37 -32.91 18.15 -4.13
CA LYS A 37 -33.87 17.37 -4.94
C LYS A 37 -34.03 17.89 -6.37
N GLU A 38 -34.02 19.21 -6.55
CA GLU A 38 -34.17 19.83 -7.87
C GLU A 38 -32.88 19.85 -8.70
N LYS A 39 -31.70 19.69 -8.06
CA LYS A 39 -30.39 19.76 -8.72
C LYS A 39 -29.86 18.40 -9.15
N ILE A 40 -30.42 17.32 -8.62
CA ILE A 40 -30.02 15.95 -8.94
C ILE A 40 -30.80 15.50 -10.17
N MET A 41 -30.09 15.37 -11.29
CA MET A 41 -30.64 14.84 -12.53
C MET A 41 -30.36 13.33 -12.64
N THR A 42 -31.16 12.62 -13.44
CA THR A 42 -30.83 11.24 -13.82
C THR A 42 -29.48 11.19 -14.53
N ILE A 43 -28.61 10.28 -14.11
CA ILE A 43 -27.32 10.05 -14.76
C ILE A 43 -27.57 9.47 -16.16
N PRO A 44 -27.13 10.12 -17.25
CA PRO A 44 -27.34 9.62 -18.60
C PRO A 44 -26.44 8.41 -18.91
N ASP A 45 -26.84 7.58 -19.86
CA ASP A 45 -26.05 6.42 -20.32
C ASP A 45 -24.78 6.83 -21.09
N ARG A 46 -24.76 8.04 -21.65
CA ARG A 46 -23.67 8.59 -22.46
C ARG A 46 -23.51 10.09 -22.19
N PHE A 47 -22.27 10.55 -22.30
CA PHE A 47 -21.92 11.96 -22.13
C PHE A 47 -21.33 12.50 -23.44
N SER A 48 -21.69 13.73 -23.80
CA SER A 48 -21.18 14.41 -24.99
C SER A 48 -19.78 14.97 -24.78
N SER A 49 -19.40 15.26 -23.54
CA SER A 49 -18.09 15.82 -23.18
C SER A 49 -17.65 15.37 -21.80
N VAL A 50 -16.34 15.51 -21.53
CA VAL A 50 -15.77 15.27 -20.19
C VAL A 50 -16.34 16.24 -19.16
N ASP A 51 -16.61 17.49 -19.56
CA ASP A 51 -17.18 18.49 -18.66
C ASP A 51 -18.61 18.11 -18.25
N GLU A 52 -19.45 17.68 -19.21
CA GLU A 52 -20.80 17.19 -18.90
C GLU A 52 -20.76 15.99 -17.94
N TYR A 53 -19.84 15.06 -18.15
CA TYR A 53 -19.60 13.94 -17.23
C TYR A 53 -19.26 14.45 -15.83
N SER A 54 -18.25 15.31 -15.70
CA SER A 54 -17.80 15.81 -14.40
C SER A 54 -18.90 16.59 -13.68
N GLN A 55 -19.57 17.51 -14.36
CA GLN A 55 -20.63 18.34 -13.77
C GLN A 55 -21.85 17.53 -13.34
N CYS A 56 -22.18 16.44 -14.04
CA CYS A 56 -23.30 15.57 -13.67
C CYS A 56 -23.12 14.94 -12.28
N PHE A 57 -21.90 14.59 -11.88
CA PHE A 57 -21.63 13.92 -10.61
C PHE A 57 -21.43 14.88 -9.43
N VAL A 58 -21.20 16.18 -9.67
CA VAL A 58 -21.00 17.16 -8.58
C VAL A 58 -22.21 17.26 -7.64
N PRO A 59 -23.47 17.42 -8.13
CA PRO A 59 -24.65 17.44 -7.25
C PRO A 59 -24.86 16.13 -6.50
N HIS A 60 -24.59 14.98 -7.15
CA HIS A 60 -24.72 13.66 -6.54
C HIS A 60 -23.75 13.49 -5.37
N LEU A 61 -22.48 13.88 -5.54
CA LEU A 61 -21.46 13.82 -4.50
C LEU A 61 -21.79 14.75 -3.31
N LEU A 62 -22.32 15.94 -3.60
CA LEU A 62 -22.75 16.87 -2.54
C LEU A 62 -23.91 16.29 -1.74
N GLU A 63 -24.89 15.68 -2.39
CA GLU A 63 -26.01 15.06 -1.68
C GLU A 63 -25.59 13.83 -0.88
N GLU A 64 -24.70 13.00 -1.42
CA GLU A 64 -24.10 11.88 -0.69
C GLU A 64 -23.39 12.36 0.57
N THR A 65 -22.54 13.39 0.45
CA THR A 65 -21.80 13.97 1.58
C THR A 65 -22.75 14.62 2.59
N ARG A 66 -23.78 15.35 2.13
CA ARG A 66 -24.81 15.95 2.99
C ARG A 66 -25.58 14.87 3.76
N THR A 67 -25.97 13.80 3.09
CA THR A 67 -26.71 12.67 3.69
C THR A 67 -25.86 11.94 4.73
N GLU A 68 -24.58 11.72 4.45
CA GLU A 68 -23.65 11.13 5.42
C GLU A 68 -23.49 12.04 6.64
N LEU A 69 -23.29 13.34 6.42
CA LEU A 69 -23.20 14.33 7.50
C LEU A 69 -24.51 14.37 8.32
N PHE A 70 -25.67 14.42 7.66
CA PHE A 70 -26.98 14.36 8.30
C PHE A 70 -27.14 13.11 9.19
N SER A 71 -26.71 11.95 8.69
CA SER A 71 -26.77 10.70 9.46
C SER A 71 -25.91 10.77 10.73
N SER A 72 -24.74 11.42 10.67
CA SER A 72 -23.89 11.63 11.84
C SER A 72 -24.54 12.52 12.90
N PHE A 73 -25.29 13.56 12.50
CA PHE A 73 -26.07 14.38 13.43
C PHE A 73 -27.22 13.60 14.08
N ARG A 74 -27.88 12.69 13.34
CA ARG A 74 -28.92 11.80 13.91
C ARG A 74 -28.35 10.82 14.93
N SER A 75 -27.13 10.33 14.74
CA SER A 75 -26.46 9.40 15.65
C SER A 75 -25.46 10.05 16.61
N LEU A 76 -25.52 11.37 16.81
CA LEU A 76 -24.52 12.14 17.57
C LEU A 76 -24.27 11.59 18.99
N SER A 77 -25.33 11.09 19.63
CA SER A 77 -25.26 10.47 20.96
C SER A 77 -24.37 9.21 21.05
N LYS A 78 -24.01 8.61 19.91
CA LYS A 78 -23.12 7.44 19.79
C LYS A 78 -21.77 7.80 19.17
N SER A 79 -21.58 9.06 18.75
CA SER A 79 -20.36 9.48 18.08
C SER A 79 -19.16 9.47 19.04
N PRO A 80 -17.96 9.07 18.60
CA PRO A 80 -16.74 9.25 19.36
C PRO A 80 -16.53 10.71 19.77
N VAL A 81 -16.08 10.92 21.00
CA VAL A 81 -15.86 12.25 21.58
C VAL A 81 -14.46 12.33 22.17
N SER A 82 -13.89 13.54 22.19
CA SER A 82 -12.65 13.82 22.89
C SER A 82 -12.71 15.19 23.57
N ARG A 83 -12.02 15.30 24.70
CA ARG A 83 -11.87 16.58 25.40
C ARG A 83 -10.77 17.40 24.75
N ILE A 84 -11.07 18.66 24.49
CA ILE A 84 -10.11 19.63 23.96
C ILE A 84 -9.39 20.28 25.15
N LEU A 85 -8.06 20.16 25.17
CA LEU A 85 -7.21 20.79 26.18
C LEU A 85 -6.81 22.21 25.79
N SER A 86 -6.50 22.40 24.51
CA SER A 86 -6.10 23.70 23.98
C SER A 86 -6.37 23.79 22.48
N VAL A 87 -6.60 25.02 22.03
CA VAL A 87 -6.71 25.40 20.62
C VAL A 87 -5.74 26.55 20.37
N GLU A 88 -4.69 26.30 19.59
CA GLU A 88 -3.67 27.29 19.23
C GLU A 88 -3.78 27.66 17.76
N THR A 89 -3.79 28.95 17.44
CA THR A 89 -3.73 29.38 16.04
C THR A 89 -2.30 29.38 15.54
N LYS A 90 -2.11 28.81 14.36
CA LYS A 90 -0.84 28.82 13.64
C LYS A 90 -1.04 29.44 12.26
N VAL A 91 0.05 30.02 11.77
CA VAL A 91 0.11 30.68 10.46
C VAL A 91 1.23 30.03 9.68
N ILE A 92 0.94 29.59 8.45
CA ILE A 92 1.98 29.27 7.48
C ILE A 92 2.17 30.52 6.61
N GLU A 93 3.36 31.11 6.71
CA GLU A 93 3.85 32.07 5.73
C GLU A 93 4.57 31.29 4.64
N TYR A 94 4.01 31.26 3.43
CA TYR A 94 4.74 30.80 2.26
C TYR A 94 5.72 31.91 1.88
N SER A 95 7.03 31.66 2.03
CA SER A 95 8.08 32.58 1.62
C SER A 95 7.84 33.08 0.19
N GLY A 96 7.55 34.38 0.06
CA GLY A 96 7.40 35.06 -1.23
C GLY A 96 5.98 35.22 -1.79
N ARG A 97 4.90 34.92 -1.05
CA ARG A 97 3.53 35.17 -1.56
C ARG A 97 2.54 35.56 -0.46
N SER A 98 1.76 36.63 -0.69
CA SER A 98 0.83 37.27 0.24
C SER A 98 -0.42 36.45 0.64
N SER A 99 -0.34 35.12 0.70
CA SER A 99 -1.47 34.25 1.06
C SER A 99 -1.22 33.60 2.42
N ILE A 100 -1.55 34.34 3.48
CA ILE A 100 -1.56 33.85 4.86
C ILE A 100 -2.70 32.83 4.99
N LYS A 101 -2.39 31.56 5.27
CA LYS A 101 -3.40 30.55 5.62
C LYS A 101 -3.36 30.27 7.12
N TRP A 102 -4.54 30.39 7.73
CA TRP A 102 -4.78 30.17 9.15
C TRP A 102 -5.21 28.73 9.39
N PHE A 103 -4.59 28.08 10.37
CA PHE A 103 -5.01 26.78 10.87
C PHE A 103 -4.87 26.75 12.38
N HIS A 104 -5.44 25.72 12.98
CA HIS A 104 -5.47 25.57 14.43
C HIS A 104 -4.91 24.23 14.83
N ASP A 105 -3.95 24.24 15.74
CA ASP A 105 -3.51 23.05 16.44
C ASP A 105 -4.43 22.82 17.63
N ILE A 106 -5.02 21.64 17.70
CA ILE A 106 -5.85 21.20 18.82
C ILE A 106 -5.10 20.09 19.55
N LYS A 107 -4.93 20.27 20.86
CA LYS A 107 -4.49 19.20 21.74
C LYS A 107 -5.70 18.51 22.33
N LEU A 108 -5.81 17.22 22.07
CA LEU A 108 -6.85 16.34 22.57
C LEU A 108 -6.38 15.63 23.83
N MET A 109 -7.33 15.21 24.65
CA MET A 109 -7.10 14.31 25.77
C MET A 109 -7.92 13.05 25.54
N ASP A 110 -7.28 11.89 25.75
CA ASP A 110 -7.99 10.63 25.75
C ASP A 110 -8.99 10.64 26.92
N TYR A 111 -10.26 10.53 26.56
CA TYR A 111 -11.35 10.36 27.49
C TYR A 111 -12.15 9.16 27.01
N ALA A 112 -12.00 8.05 27.73
CA ALA A 112 -12.88 6.91 27.59
C ALA A 112 -13.99 7.06 28.64
N ASP A 113 -15.23 7.24 28.19
CA ASP A 113 -16.41 6.94 29.01
C ASP A 113 -16.82 5.49 28.69
N ASP A 114 -17.45 4.78 29.62
CA ASP A 114 -17.94 3.41 29.45
C ASP A 114 -18.94 3.27 28.27
N LYS A 115 -19.41 4.40 27.71
CA LYS A 115 -20.50 4.48 26.74
C LYS A 115 -20.07 4.70 25.28
N ASN A 116 -18.90 5.29 25.01
CA ASN A 116 -18.45 5.66 23.66
C ASN A 116 -17.00 5.22 23.41
N GLU A 117 -16.69 4.88 22.15
CA GLU A 117 -15.30 4.63 21.73
C GLU A 117 -14.44 5.89 21.84
N ILE A 118 -13.16 5.70 22.18
CA ILE A 118 -12.16 6.78 22.16
C ILE A 118 -12.06 7.31 20.74
N TYR A 119 -12.20 8.62 20.57
CA TYR A 119 -11.97 9.24 19.28
C TYR A 119 -10.48 9.18 18.91
N GLU A 120 -10.12 8.33 17.95
CA GLU A 120 -8.81 8.25 17.31
C GLU A 120 -8.81 9.13 16.04
N PRO A 121 -8.17 10.31 16.05
CA PRO A 121 -8.26 11.24 14.93
C PRO A 121 -7.55 10.76 13.67
N LYS A 122 -8.15 11.01 12.51
CA LYS A 122 -7.62 10.67 11.19
C LYS A 122 -7.67 11.87 10.25
N CYS A 123 -6.74 11.92 9.30
CA CYS A 123 -6.81 12.93 8.24
C CYS A 123 -8.11 12.75 7.45
N GLY A 124 -8.77 13.87 7.16
CA GLY A 124 -10.07 13.91 6.50
C GLY A 124 -11.27 13.88 7.42
N ASP A 125 -11.08 13.74 8.74
CA ASP A 125 -12.18 13.82 9.70
C ASP A 125 -12.80 15.21 9.73
N ILE A 126 -14.12 15.24 9.83
CA ILE A 126 -14.93 16.40 10.18
C ILE A 126 -15.38 16.22 11.62
N ILE A 127 -15.00 17.18 12.46
CA ILE A 127 -15.41 17.23 13.86
C ILE A 127 -16.27 18.47 14.12
N ALA A 128 -17.26 18.35 15.00
CA ALA A 128 -17.97 19.50 15.56
C ALA A 128 -17.33 19.90 16.90
N LEU A 129 -17.12 21.19 17.10
CA LEU A 129 -16.63 21.72 18.37
C LEU A 129 -17.81 22.24 19.19
N SER A 130 -17.89 21.81 20.45
CA SER A 130 -18.92 22.22 21.39
C SER A 130 -18.30 22.87 22.64
N PRO A 131 -18.93 23.91 23.20
CA PRO A 131 -18.52 24.45 24.49
C PRO A 131 -18.91 23.57 25.68
N LEU A 132 -19.73 22.55 25.46
CA LEU A 132 -20.19 21.66 26.53
C LEU A 132 -19.02 20.89 27.14
N SER A 133 -18.91 20.90 28.47
CA SER A 133 -18.05 19.97 29.18
C SER A 133 -18.81 18.65 29.34
N LEU A 134 -18.55 17.69 28.46
CA LEU A 134 -19.11 16.34 28.57
C LEU A 134 -18.56 15.65 29.83
N THR A 135 -19.20 15.85 30.98
CA THR A 135 -18.95 15.01 32.16
C THR A 135 -20.04 13.96 32.35
N GLU A 136 -21.29 14.21 31.92
CA GLU A 136 -22.39 13.23 32.05
C GLU A 136 -23.46 13.25 30.94
N GLU A 137 -23.59 14.34 30.18
CA GLU A 137 -24.62 14.45 29.12
C GLU A 137 -24.07 14.05 27.75
N ARG A 138 -24.89 13.36 26.95
CA ARG A 138 -24.55 13.02 25.56
C ARG A 138 -24.76 14.23 24.66
N PRO A 139 -23.89 14.46 23.66
CA PRO A 139 -24.05 15.58 22.75
C PRO A 139 -25.35 15.45 21.96
N ARG A 140 -26.16 16.50 21.98
CA ARG A 140 -27.36 16.69 21.17
C ARG A 140 -27.08 17.72 20.09
N ILE A 141 -27.95 17.74 19.08
CA ILE A 141 -27.85 18.66 17.96
C ILE A 141 -27.88 20.13 18.45
N ASP A 142 -28.73 20.42 19.44
CA ASP A 142 -28.85 21.77 20.04
C ASP A 142 -27.57 22.22 20.75
N ASP A 143 -26.75 21.29 21.26
CA ASP A 143 -25.49 21.59 21.95
C ASP A 143 -24.37 21.99 20.96
N LEU A 144 -24.64 21.90 19.65
CA LEU A 144 -23.74 22.28 18.57
C LEU A 144 -24.11 23.62 17.94
N ASP A 145 -25.08 24.39 18.46
CA ASP A 145 -25.40 25.72 17.95
C ASP A 145 -24.72 26.83 18.79
N PRO A 146 -23.89 27.72 18.21
CA PRO A 146 -23.55 27.84 16.80
C PRO A 146 -22.56 26.77 16.29
N LEU A 147 -22.86 26.21 15.12
CA LEU A 147 -22.08 25.12 14.54
C LEU A 147 -20.68 25.58 14.13
N LEU A 148 -19.67 24.98 14.76
CA LEU A 148 -18.27 25.09 14.36
C LEU A 148 -17.74 23.73 13.92
N LEU A 149 -17.62 23.55 12.60
CA LEU A 149 -16.95 22.39 12.01
C LEU A 149 -15.44 22.61 11.93
N GLY A 150 -14.67 21.56 12.20
CA GLY A 150 -13.23 21.47 11.98
C GLY A 150 -12.88 20.34 11.02
N TYR A 151 -12.11 20.63 9.98
CA TYR A 151 -11.52 19.64 9.06
C TYR A 151 -10.10 19.29 9.49
N VAL A 152 -9.89 18.04 9.88
CA VAL A 152 -8.58 17.51 10.28
C VAL A 152 -7.73 17.24 9.03
N PHE A 153 -6.66 18.00 8.85
CA PHE A 153 -5.75 17.81 7.70
C PHE A 153 -4.40 17.19 8.09
N SER A 154 -4.04 17.19 9.38
CA SER A 154 -2.84 16.57 9.90
C SER A 154 -3.05 16.03 11.31
N VAL A 155 -2.41 14.91 11.62
CA VAL A 155 -2.41 14.25 12.93
C VAL A 155 -0.96 14.01 13.35
N TYR A 156 -0.61 14.38 14.58
CA TYR A 156 0.73 14.27 15.15
C TYR A 156 0.70 13.45 16.44
N GLY A 157 1.22 12.22 16.37
CA GLY A 157 1.06 11.27 17.47
C GLY A 157 -0.41 11.01 17.76
N ASP A 158 -0.73 10.66 19.02
CA ASP A 158 -2.08 10.20 19.37
C ASP A 158 -3.00 11.33 19.86
N SER A 159 -2.45 12.49 20.26
CA SER A 159 -3.23 13.52 20.99
C SER A 159 -3.16 14.92 20.39
N LYS A 160 -2.61 15.10 19.19
CA LYS A 160 -2.52 16.42 18.55
C LYS A 160 -2.97 16.37 17.10
N ILE A 161 -3.85 17.30 16.73
CA ILE A 161 -4.36 17.44 15.37
C ILE A 161 -4.21 18.89 14.90
N SER A 162 -4.12 19.08 13.58
CA SER A 162 -4.25 20.40 12.96
C SER A 162 -5.50 20.46 12.10
N VAL A 163 -6.27 21.53 12.27
CA VAL A 163 -7.59 21.68 11.68
C VAL A 163 -7.79 23.02 10.96
N HIS A 164 -8.62 22.98 9.92
CA HIS A 164 -9.27 24.18 9.35
C HIS A 164 -10.68 24.30 9.89
N PHE A 165 -11.03 25.45 10.45
CA PHE A 165 -12.40 25.70 10.89
C PHE A 165 -13.26 26.24 9.75
N SER A 166 -14.56 25.93 9.85
CA SER A 166 -15.60 26.41 8.93
C SER A 166 -15.81 27.92 8.96
N ARG A 167 -15.46 28.56 10.08
CA ARG A 167 -15.43 30.02 10.23
C ARG A 167 -14.22 30.44 11.06
N SER A 168 -13.89 31.73 11.00
CA SER A 168 -12.90 32.30 11.90
C SER A 168 -13.42 32.32 13.34
N ILE A 169 -12.52 32.09 14.29
CA ILE A 169 -12.83 32.13 15.73
C ILE A 169 -11.95 33.18 16.42
N SER A 170 -12.54 33.91 17.36
CA SER A 170 -11.80 34.86 18.21
C SER A 170 -10.93 34.14 19.24
N GLN A 171 -9.98 34.85 19.85
CA GLN A 171 -9.13 34.28 20.92
C GLN A 171 -9.94 33.87 22.16
N SER A 172 -11.02 34.59 22.48
CA SER A 172 -11.91 34.27 23.59
C SER A 172 -12.73 32.99 23.33
N GLU A 173 -13.25 32.82 22.12
CA GLU A 173 -13.97 31.59 21.72
C GLU A 173 -13.08 30.34 21.77
N LYS A 174 -11.76 30.45 21.60
CA LYS A 174 -10.87 29.27 21.68
C LYS A 174 -10.92 28.58 23.03
N HIS A 175 -11.12 29.36 24.10
CA HIS A 175 -11.21 28.82 25.46
C HIS A 175 -12.60 28.30 25.81
N THR A 176 -13.62 28.58 24.98
CA THR A 176 -14.98 28.09 25.25
C THR A 176 -15.15 26.64 24.79
N PHE A 177 -14.47 26.21 23.73
CA PHE A 177 -14.62 24.84 23.21
C PHE A 177 -13.90 23.81 24.09
N CYS A 178 -14.68 22.96 24.74
CA CYS A 178 -14.19 21.93 25.65
C CYS A 178 -14.21 20.52 25.04
N THR A 179 -14.97 20.33 23.95
CA THR A 179 -15.22 19.01 23.37
C THR A 179 -15.18 19.05 21.85
N GLY A 180 -14.56 18.02 21.26
CA GLY A 180 -14.66 17.68 19.85
C GLY A 180 -15.47 16.41 19.66
N VAL A 181 -16.46 16.45 18.76
CA VAL A 181 -17.32 15.31 18.43
C VAL A 181 -17.05 14.89 16.99
N PHE A 182 -16.74 13.61 16.77
CA PHE A 182 -16.57 13.08 15.42
C PHE A 182 -17.91 13.02 14.68
N LEU A 183 -17.91 13.50 13.43
CA LEU A 183 -19.06 13.41 12.54
C LEU A 183 -18.83 12.38 11.45
N ILE A 184 -17.92 12.66 10.51
CA ILE A 184 -17.67 11.85 9.31
C ILE A 184 -16.20 11.98 8.86
N ASN A 185 -15.70 11.02 8.07
CA ASN A 185 -14.43 11.17 7.36
C ASN A 185 -14.67 11.41 5.87
N ILE A 186 -14.34 12.61 5.38
CA ILE A 186 -14.61 13.02 4.00
C ILE A 186 -13.45 12.72 3.04
N THR A 187 -12.49 11.87 3.39
CA THR A 187 -11.31 11.60 2.55
C THR A 187 -11.72 11.09 1.17
N THR A 188 -12.63 10.13 1.11
CA THR A 188 -13.11 9.56 -0.15
C THR A 188 -13.85 10.61 -0.98
N ASN A 189 -14.81 11.31 -0.37
CA ASN A 189 -15.56 12.39 -1.03
C ASN A 189 -14.63 13.50 -1.54
N THR A 190 -13.61 13.87 -0.78
CA THR A 190 -12.61 14.87 -1.18
C THR A 190 -11.76 14.39 -2.37
N ARG A 191 -11.39 13.10 -2.41
CA ARG A 191 -10.67 12.53 -3.56
C ARG A 191 -11.52 12.57 -4.82
N ILE A 192 -12.80 12.23 -4.72
CA ILE A 192 -13.75 12.29 -5.84
C ILE A 192 -13.93 13.74 -6.27
N TRP A 193 -14.19 14.66 -5.34
CA TRP A 193 -14.30 16.10 -5.60
C TRP A 193 -13.11 16.63 -6.38
N ASN A 194 -11.89 16.33 -5.92
CA ASN A 194 -10.67 16.75 -6.59
C ASN A 194 -10.53 16.11 -7.98
N ALA A 195 -10.96 14.86 -8.16
CA ALA A 195 -10.93 14.21 -9.48
C ALA A 195 -11.91 14.87 -10.46
N LEU A 196 -13.11 15.27 -10.00
CA LEU A 196 -14.12 15.95 -10.82
C LEU A 196 -13.70 17.37 -11.23
N HIS A 197 -12.90 18.06 -10.43
CA HIS A 197 -12.51 19.46 -10.63
C HIS A 197 -11.05 19.65 -11.07
N LYS A 198 -10.29 18.59 -11.36
CA LYS A 198 -8.91 18.71 -11.84
C LYS A 198 -8.90 19.20 -13.30
N ASP A 199 -8.49 20.45 -13.48
CA ASP A 199 -8.23 21.02 -14.80
C ASP A 199 -6.95 20.41 -15.41
N ALA A 200 -7.10 19.79 -16.59
CA ALA A 200 -6.09 19.58 -17.64
C ALA A 200 -5.22 18.31 -17.64
N ALA A 201 -4.59 17.86 -16.55
CA ALA A 201 -3.55 16.81 -16.69
C ALA A 201 -4.08 15.42 -17.05
N ASP A 202 -5.24 15.03 -16.51
CA ASP A 202 -5.85 13.70 -16.72
C ASP A 202 -6.86 13.69 -17.89
N SER A 203 -7.01 14.81 -18.60
CA SER A 203 -8.06 15.00 -19.61
C SER A 203 -7.90 14.02 -20.79
N THR A 204 -6.68 13.69 -21.21
CA THR A 204 -6.44 12.79 -22.35
C THR A 204 -6.90 11.36 -22.07
N LEU A 205 -6.60 10.83 -20.89
CA LEU A 205 -7.03 9.48 -20.48
C LEU A 205 -8.55 9.41 -20.34
N ILE A 206 -9.15 10.38 -19.65
CA ILE A 206 -10.60 10.43 -19.44
C ILE A 206 -11.32 10.59 -20.77
N GLN A 207 -10.86 11.49 -21.65
CA GLN A 207 -11.36 11.64 -23.02
C GLN A 207 -11.27 10.33 -23.78
N SER A 208 -10.10 9.66 -23.75
CA SER A 208 -9.91 8.41 -24.49
C SER A 208 -10.83 7.27 -24.03
N VAL A 209 -11.27 7.28 -22.77
CA VAL A 209 -12.20 6.28 -22.22
C VAL A 209 -13.66 6.68 -22.43
N LEU A 210 -14.02 7.96 -22.26
CA LEU A 210 -15.39 8.46 -22.43
C LEU A 210 -15.78 8.58 -23.91
N GLN A 211 -14.84 9.00 -24.75
CA GLN A 211 -14.97 9.20 -26.19
C GLN A 211 -13.97 8.29 -26.89
N GLU A 212 -14.26 6.98 -26.93
CA GLU A 212 -13.42 6.06 -27.70
C GLU A 212 -13.38 6.51 -29.16
N ASP A 213 -12.24 7.05 -29.59
CA ASP A 213 -11.99 7.40 -30.99
C ASP A 213 -12.13 6.12 -31.83
N ALA A 214 -13.15 6.06 -32.69
CA ALA A 214 -13.30 4.96 -33.65
C ALA A 214 -12.03 4.78 -34.52
N SER A 215 -11.29 5.87 -34.75
CA SER A 215 -10.00 5.89 -35.48
C SER A 215 -8.82 5.31 -34.69
N ALA A 216 -8.92 5.10 -33.36
CA ALA A 216 -7.85 4.49 -32.56
C ALA A 216 -7.65 2.98 -32.82
N THR A 217 -8.46 2.40 -33.70
CA THR A 217 -8.26 1.05 -34.25
C THR A 217 -7.26 1.01 -35.41
N GLU A 218 -6.82 2.15 -35.94
CA GLU A 218 -5.83 2.22 -37.00
C GLU A 218 -4.46 1.73 -36.51
N GLN A 219 -3.83 0.85 -37.29
CA GLN A 219 -2.46 0.41 -37.05
C GLN A 219 -1.53 1.62 -37.13
N CYS A 220 -0.60 1.77 -36.17
CA CYS A 220 0.50 2.70 -36.36
C CYS A 220 1.37 2.19 -37.52
N PHE A 221 1.23 2.77 -38.71
CA PHE A 221 2.09 2.46 -39.85
C PHE A 221 3.49 3.07 -39.70
N SER A 222 3.66 4.08 -38.84
CA SER A 222 4.92 4.80 -38.63
C SER A 222 5.83 4.18 -37.57
N CYS A 223 5.40 3.11 -36.90
CA CYS A 223 6.12 2.47 -35.80
C CYS A 223 6.56 1.08 -36.24
N GLU A 224 7.84 0.89 -36.60
CA GLU A 224 8.35 -0.44 -36.89
C GLU A 224 8.25 -1.33 -35.64
N ASN A 225 7.75 -2.56 -35.84
CA ASN A 225 7.79 -3.60 -34.83
C ASN A 225 9.20 -4.18 -34.81
N ASP A 226 10.14 -3.48 -34.19
CA ASP A 226 11.49 -3.99 -33.89
C ASP A 226 11.41 -5.08 -32.81
N VAL A 227 10.80 -6.22 -33.13
CA VAL A 227 10.87 -7.41 -32.29
C VAL A 227 11.83 -8.37 -32.97
N ASP A 228 12.99 -8.61 -32.37
CA ASP A 228 13.87 -9.72 -32.74
C ASP A 228 13.04 -11.00 -32.83
N GLY A 229 13.20 -11.78 -33.90
CA GLY A 229 12.38 -12.97 -34.15
C GLY A 229 12.29 -13.92 -32.95
N SER A 230 13.39 -14.08 -32.20
CA SER A 230 13.43 -14.92 -31.00
C SER A 230 12.55 -14.42 -29.84
N ASP A 231 12.41 -13.10 -29.68
CA ASP A 231 11.53 -12.54 -28.65
C ASP A 231 10.06 -12.59 -29.08
N SER A 232 9.79 -12.50 -30.38
CA SER A 232 8.45 -12.70 -30.94
C SER A 232 7.95 -14.12 -30.70
N ASP A 233 8.79 -15.13 -30.97
CA ASP A 233 8.44 -16.54 -30.76
C ASP A 233 8.07 -16.82 -29.29
N ARG A 234 8.88 -16.32 -28.34
CA ARG A 234 8.61 -16.49 -26.91
C ARG A 234 7.31 -15.82 -26.47
N VAL A 235 6.96 -14.66 -27.05
CA VAL A 235 5.70 -13.98 -26.77
C VAL A 235 4.51 -14.80 -27.27
N VAL A 236 4.63 -15.36 -28.48
CA VAL A 236 3.60 -16.25 -29.05
C VAL A 236 3.43 -17.50 -28.18
N ASP A 237 4.53 -18.08 -27.68
CA ASP A 237 4.48 -19.24 -26.79
C ASP A 237 3.79 -18.93 -25.46
N ILE A 238 4.03 -17.75 -24.87
CA ILE A 238 3.33 -17.29 -23.66
C ILE A 238 1.82 -17.16 -23.91
N ILE A 239 1.43 -16.58 -25.05
CA ILE A 239 0.01 -16.40 -25.39
C ILE A 239 -0.67 -17.76 -25.59
N ARG A 240 -0.01 -18.70 -26.30
CA ARG A 240 -0.52 -20.06 -26.54
C ARG A 240 -0.62 -20.86 -25.23
N SER A 241 0.40 -20.83 -24.38
CA SER A 241 0.41 -21.57 -23.11
C SER A 241 -0.66 -21.07 -22.15
N ALA A 242 -0.98 -19.76 -22.20
CA ALA A 242 -2.03 -19.17 -21.38
C ALA A 242 -3.45 -19.64 -21.73
N LYS A 243 -3.68 -20.31 -22.87
CA LYS A 243 -5.02 -20.75 -23.34
C LYS A 243 -6.05 -19.61 -23.27
N LEU A 244 -5.75 -18.52 -23.95
CA LEU A 244 -6.64 -17.35 -24.05
C LEU A 244 -7.70 -17.58 -25.14
N ASN A 245 -8.83 -16.88 -25.02
CA ASN A 245 -9.80 -16.81 -26.12
C ASN A 245 -9.40 -15.72 -27.13
N SER A 246 -10.07 -15.67 -28.28
CA SER A 246 -9.75 -14.76 -29.38
C SER A 246 -9.82 -13.28 -28.99
N SER A 247 -10.77 -12.87 -28.16
CA SER A 247 -10.88 -11.46 -27.74
C SER A 247 -9.78 -11.06 -26.76
N GLN A 248 -9.38 -11.96 -25.86
CA GLN A 248 -8.26 -11.75 -24.94
C GLN A 248 -6.93 -11.68 -25.70
N GLU A 249 -6.73 -12.57 -26.67
CA GLU A 249 -5.55 -12.57 -27.54
C GLU A 249 -5.49 -11.29 -28.38
N ALA A 250 -6.59 -10.92 -29.04
CA ALA A 250 -6.67 -9.68 -29.82
C ALA A 250 -6.38 -8.43 -28.97
N ALA A 251 -6.88 -8.39 -27.74
CA ALA A 251 -6.58 -7.31 -26.80
C ALA A 251 -5.07 -7.23 -26.54
N ILE A 252 -4.41 -8.33 -26.16
CA ILE A 252 -2.96 -8.36 -25.89
C ILE A 252 -2.15 -7.94 -27.11
N LEU A 253 -2.44 -8.50 -28.29
CA LEU A 253 -1.77 -8.13 -29.53
C LEU A 253 -1.97 -6.65 -29.87
N GLY A 254 -3.15 -6.09 -29.59
CA GLY A 254 -3.43 -4.67 -29.72
C GLY A 254 -2.50 -3.79 -28.88
N PHE A 255 -2.28 -4.15 -27.61
CA PHE A 255 -1.33 -3.44 -26.74
C PHE A 255 0.12 -3.57 -27.21
N LEU A 256 0.53 -4.77 -27.63
CA LEU A 256 1.91 -5.01 -28.05
C LEU A 256 2.28 -4.19 -29.29
N LYS A 257 1.34 -4.02 -30.23
CA LYS A 257 1.53 -3.19 -31.43
C LYS A 257 1.67 -1.70 -31.13
N THR A 258 1.00 -1.18 -30.09
CA THR A 258 1.08 0.26 -29.77
C THR A 258 2.23 0.60 -28.82
N ARG A 259 2.93 -0.39 -28.27
CA ARG A 259 3.96 -0.19 -27.24
C ARG A 259 5.07 0.80 -27.66
N ASN A 260 5.59 0.68 -28.88
CA ASN A 260 6.72 1.49 -29.34
C ASN A 260 6.27 2.87 -29.88
N CYS A 261 4.97 3.18 -29.84
CA CYS A 261 4.42 4.45 -30.32
C CYS A 261 4.85 5.59 -29.39
N LYS A 262 5.93 6.32 -29.74
CA LYS A 262 6.33 7.53 -29.02
C LYS A 262 5.54 8.79 -29.42
N HIS A 263 4.81 8.71 -30.54
CA HIS A 263 4.11 9.84 -31.15
C HIS A 263 2.68 10.05 -30.63
N LYS A 264 2.10 9.06 -29.92
CA LYS A 264 0.72 9.11 -29.41
C LYS A 264 0.59 8.34 -28.10
N GLU A 265 -0.12 8.91 -27.12
CA GLU A 265 -0.57 8.18 -25.93
C GLU A 265 -1.66 7.16 -26.36
N SER A 266 -1.36 5.87 -26.23
CA SER A 266 -2.33 4.82 -26.56
C SER A 266 -3.06 4.35 -25.30
N VAL A 267 -4.35 4.63 -25.22
CA VAL A 267 -5.24 4.06 -24.21
C VAL A 267 -6.00 2.90 -24.85
N LYS A 268 -6.04 1.76 -24.17
CA LYS A 268 -6.78 0.57 -24.59
C LYS A 268 -7.54 0.03 -23.39
N LEU A 269 -8.85 -0.16 -23.56
CA LEU A 269 -9.74 -0.61 -22.49
C LEU A 269 -9.91 -2.13 -22.53
N ILE A 270 -9.52 -2.81 -21.44
CA ILE A 270 -9.88 -4.22 -21.22
C ILE A 270 -11.10 -4.27 -20.30
N TRP A 271 -12.25 -4.63 -20.85
CA TRP A 271 -13.49 -4.75 -20.12
C TRP A 271 -14.20 -6.09 -20.41
N GLY A 272 -15.17 -6.42 -19.57
CA GLY A 272 -15.99 -7.63 -19.72
C GLY A 272 -16.69 -8.00 -18.41
N PRO A 273 -17.77 -8.80 -18.47
CA PRO A 273 -18.50 -9.27 -17.29
C PRO A 273 -17.60 -9.92 -16.21
N PRO A 274 -18.07 -10.05 -14.96
CA PRO A 274 -17.41 -10.86 -13.94
C PRO A 274 -17.11 -12.29 -14.46
N GLY A 275 -15.98 -12.87 -14.05
CA GLY A 275 -15.60 -14.23 -14.46
C GLY A 275 -14.99 -14.38 -15.87
N THR A 276 -14.95 -13.32 -16.69
CA THR A 276 -14.41 -13.38 -18.07
C THR A 276 -12.88 -13.40 -18.20
N GLY A 277 -12.16 -13.53 -17.07
CA GLY A 277 -10.72 -13.69 -17.09
C GLY A 277 -9.91 -12.40 -17.29
N LYS A 278 -10.46 -11.20 -17.01
CA LYS A 278 -9.72 -9.92 -17.08
C LYS A 278 -8.34 -9.98 -16.41
N THR A 279 -8.28 -10.49 -15.18
CA THR A 279 -7.03 -10.69 -14.43
C THR A 279 -6.06 -11.63 -15.14
N LYS A 280 -6.58 -12.69 -15.78
CA LYS A 280 -5.78 -13.64 -16.58
C LYS A 280 -5.20 -12.94 -17.82
N THR A 281 -6.00 -12.12 -18.50
CA THR A 281 -5.55 -11.30 -19.65
C THR A 281 -4.45 -10.33 -19.22
N VAL A 282 -4.65 -9.58 -18.14
CA VAL A 282 -3.66 -8.64 -17.61
C VAL A 282 -2.36 -9.36 -17.21
N ALA A 283 -2.44 -10.47 -16.48
CA ALA A 283 -1.24 -11.22 -16.09
C ALA A 283 -0.47 -11.77 -17.30
N THR A 284 -1.18 -12.21 -18.34
CA THR A 284 -0.55 -12.68 -19.58
C THR A 284 0.09 -11.52 -20.35
N LEU A 285 -0.60 -10.38 -20.47
CA LEU A 285 -0.04 -9.14 -21.03
C LEU A 285 1.25 -8.76 -20.31
N LEU A 286 1.25 -8.75 -18.97
CA LEU A 286 2.43 -8.45 -18.17
C LEU A 286 3.58 -9.42 -18.43
N SER A 287 3.28 -10.72 -18.55
CA SER A 287 4.29 -11.73 -18.90
C SER A 287 4.90 -11.44 -20.28
N THR A 288 4.10 -11.07 -21.28
CA THR A 288 4.60 -10.69 -22.61
C THR A 288 5.41 -9.39 -22.60
N LEU A 289 4.98 -8.38 -21.84
CA LEU A 289 5.70 -7.11 -21.67
C LEU A 289 7.04 -7.32 -20.95
N MET A 290 7.09 -8.21 -19.96
CA MET A 290 8.33 -8.58 -19.28
C MET A 290 9.31 -9.28 -20.21
N GLN A 291 8.83 -10.22 -21.04
CA GLN A 291 9.68 -10.90 -22.03
C GLN A 291 10.29 -9.89 -23.01
N LEU A 292 9.52 -8.87 -23.36
CA LEU A 292 9.95 -7.78 -24.23
C LEU A 292 10.65 -6.63 -23.48
N LYS A 293 11.09 -6.87 -22.22
CA LYS A 293 11.86 -5.92 -21.38
C LYS A 293 11.20 -4.56 -21.21
N CYS A 294 9.88 -4.52 -21.21
CA CYS A 294 9.10 -3.29 -21.08
C CYS A 294 8.97 -2.89 -19.62
N LYS A 295 9.39 -1.67 -19.27
CA LYS A 295 9.13 -1.10 -17.93
C LYS A 295 7.63 -0.88 -17.79
N THR A 296 7.00 -1.65 -16.91
CA THR A 296 5.55 -1.67 -16.75
C THR A 296 5.19 -1.40 -15.30
N VAL A 297 4.26 -0.47 -15.07
CA VAL A 297 3.66 -0.22 -13.76
C VAL A 297 2.23 -0.72 -13.79
N VAL A 298 1.82 -1.42 -12.72
CA VAL A 298 0.46 -1.94 -12.57
C VAL A 298 -0.12 -1.35 -11.31
N CYS A 299 -1.25 -0.67 -11.47
CA CYS A 299 -2.05 -0.15 -10.37
C CYS A 299 -3.36 -0.90 -10.30
N ALA A 300 -3.85 -1.16 -9.09
CA ALA A 300 -5.14 -1.78 -8.84
C ALA A 300 -5.89 -1.00 -7.75
N PRO A 301 -7.23 -1.00 -7.75
CA PRO A 301 -8.01 -0.26 -6.75
C PRO A 301 -7.88 -0.86 -5.34
N THR A 302 -7.57 -2.15 -5.22
CA THR A 302 -7.41 -2.82 -3.92
C THR A 302 -6.12 -3.64 -3.85
N ASN A 303 -5.58 -3.74 -2.63
CA ASN A 303 -4.40 -4.56 -2.34
C ASN A 303 -4.61 -6.06 -2.67
N THR A 304 -5.82 -6.57 -2.52
CA THR A 304 -6.15 -7.97 -2.88
C THR A 304 -6.14 -8.20 -4.38
N THR A 305 -6.53 -7.20 -5.18
CA THR A 305 -6.53 -7.30 -6.65
C THR A 305 -5.12 -7.31 -7.22
N ILE A 306 -4.22 -6.46 -6.71
CA ILE A 306 -2.82 -6.48 -7.17
C ILE A 306 -2.13 -7.81 -6.77
N VAL A 307 -2.47 -8.39 -5.61
CA VAL A 307 -1.99 -9.72 -5.20
C VAL A 307 -2.47 -10.80 -6.16
N ALA A 308 -3.72 -10.75 -6.61
CA ALA A 308 -4.24 -11.70 -7.60
C ALA A 308 -3.50 -11.62 -8.93
N VAL A 309 -3.24 -10.41 -9.44
CA VAL A 309 -2.44 -10.18 -10.66
C VAL A 309 -1.01 -10.68 -10.47
N ALA A 310 -0.35 -10.32 -9.37
CA ALA A 310 1.02 -10.72 -9.07
C ALA A 310 1.16 -12.23 -8.93
N SER A 311 0.25 -12.89 -8.21
CA SER A 311 0.25 -14.36 -8.06
C SER A 311 0.12 -15.06 -9.40
N ARG A 312 -0.77 -14.55 -10.27
CA ARG A 312 -0.97 -15.10 -11.62
C ARG A 312 0.26 -14.86 -12.50
N LEU A 313 0.86 -13.68 -12.47
CA LEU A 313 2.10 -13.38 -13.19
C LEU A 313 3.24 -14.30 -12.75
N LEU A 314 3.40 -14.50 -11.44
CA LEU A 314 4.45 -15.39 -10.89
C LEU A 314 4.21 -16.86 -11.25
N SER A 315 2.96 -17.29 -11.37
CA SER A 315 2.65 -18.64 -11.87
C SER A 315 3.09 -18.81 -13.32
N LEU A 316 2.88 -17.80 -14.17
CA LEU A 316 3.32 -17.82 -15.57
C LEU A 316 4.86 -17.74 -15.68
N SER A 317 5.52 -16.96 -14.83
CA SER A 317 6.98 -16.80 -14.89
C SER A 317 7.75 -18.02 -14.37
N LYS A 318 7.20 -18.79 -13.42
CA LYS A 318 7.86 -20.01 -12.91
C LYS A 318 8.03 -21.07 -13.99
N GLU A 319 7.11 -21.15 -14.94
CA GLU A 319 7.21 -22.04 -16.09
C GLU A 319 8.33 -21.62 -17.07
N THR A 320 8.68 -20.32 -17.09
CA THR A 320 9.73 -19.76 -17.97
C THR A 320 11.14 -19.76 -17.36
N ILE A 321 11.27 -19.74 -16.02
CA ILE A 321 12.55 -19.45 -15.31
C ILE A 321 13.39 -20.70 -14.96
N VAL A 322 12.99 -21.91 -15.38
CA VAL A 322 13.77 -23.15 -15.11
C VAL A 322 15.19 -23.13 -15.70
N CYS A 323 15.56 -22.12 -16.51
CA CYS A 323 16.88 -22.02 -17.13
C CYS A 323 17.92 -21.15 -16.40
N ALA A 324 17.72 -20.68 -15.16
CA ALA A 324 18.86 -20.13 -14.41
C ALA A 324 19.80 -21.30 -14.05
N PRO A 325 21.04 -21.37 -14.59
CA PRO A 325 21.98 -22.41 -14.22
C PRO A 325 22.43 -22.11 -12.79
N THR A 326 21.68 -22.59 -11.81
CA THR A 326 22.28 -22.79 -10.51
C THR A 326 23.26 -23.92 -10.76
N ASN A 327 24.56 -23.61 -10.90
CA ASN A 327 25.59 -24.64 -10.89
C ASN A 327 25.27 -25.51 -9.67
N SER A 328 24.89 -26.77 -9.88
CA SER A 328 24.56 -27.69 -8.79
C SER A 328 25.70 -27.69 -7.77
N ALA A 329 26.94 -27.56 -8.25
CA ALA A 329 28.14 -27.35 -7.46
C ALA A 329 28.08 -26.12 -6.54
N ILE A 330 27.67 -24.94 -7.02
CA ILE A 330 27.55 -23.74 -6.15
C ILE A 330 26.44 -23.97 -5.11
N ALA A 331 25.32 -24.56 -5.50
CA ALA A 331 24.23 -24.86 -4.58
C ALA A 331 24.65 -25.85 -3.48
N GLU A 332 25.43 -26.87 -3.84
CA GLU A 332 26.00 -27.87 -2.94
C GLU A 332 27.05 -27.25 -2.01
N VAL A 333 27.94 -26.42 -2.54
CA VAL A 333 28.94 -25.69 -1.77
C VAL A 333 28.28 -24.74 -0.75
N VAL A 334 27.25 -23.98 -1.15
CA VAL A 334 26.47 -23.13 -0.23
C VAL A 334 25.75 -23.96 0.83
N SER A 335 25.39 -25.21 0.53
CA SER A 335 24.78 -26.13 1.51
C SER A 335 25.81 -26.72 2.49
N ARG A 336 27.07 -26.84 2.07
CA ARG A 336 28.19 -27.42 2.85
C ARG A 336 28.85 -26.42 3.77
N PHE A 337 28.93 -25.15 3.39
CA PHE A 337 29.26 -24.13 4.36
C PHE A 337 28.12 -24.06 5.37
N GLU A 338 28.42 -23.93 6.66
CA GLU A 338 27.47 -23.57 7.73
C GLU A 338 26.86 -22.16 7.54
N PHE A 339 26.58 -21.76 6.30
CA PHE A 339 25.55 -20.78 5.95
C PHE A 339 24.13 -21.22 6.39
N SER A 340 24.01 -22.38 7.05
CA SER A 340 22.83 -22.88 7.78
C SER A 340 22.15 -21.79 8.61
N THR A 341 22.89 -20.86 9.23
CA THR A 341 22.29 -19.75 10.00
C THR A 341 21.58 -18.70 9.15
N LEU A 342 21.89 -18.57 7.85
CA LEU A 342 21.17 -17.65 6.96
C LEU A 342 19.98 -18.33 6.25
N PHE A 343 20.03 -19.64 6.09
CA PHE A 343 19.09 -20.39 5.25
C PHE A 343 18.23 -21.41 6.02
N TYR A 344 18.36 -21.50 7.35
CA TYR A 344 17.40 -22.22 8.22
C TYR A 344 15.98 -21.69 7.94
N GLY A 345 15.17 -22.46 7.22
CA GLY A 345 13.80 -22.12 6.81
C GLY A 345 13.59 -21.78 5.32
N THR A 346 14.68 -21.69 4.53
CA THR A 346 14.60 -21.41 3.09
C THR A 346 14.49 -22.72 2.32
N SER A 347 13.24 -23.07 2.00
CA SER A 347 12.95 -24.14 1.04
C SER A 347 13.67 -23.89 -0.28
N ILE A 348 14.00 -24.97 -1.00
CA ILE A 348 14.48 -25.03 -2.40
C ILE A 348 13.86 -23.95 -3.32
N LEU A 349 12.65 -23.48 -3.00
CA LEU A 349 11.98 -22.32 -3.59
C LEU A 349 12.83 -21.03 -3.71
N GLU A 350 13.77 -20.72 -2.83
CA GLU A 350 14.61 -19.51 -3.00
C GLU A 350 15.64 -19.67 -4.15
N ARG A 351 16.08 -20.91 -4.45
CA ARG A 351 17.03 -21.17 -5.56
C ARG A 351 16.43 -20.87 -6.93
N THR A 352 15.10 -20.92 -7.09
CA THR A 352 14.40 -20.60 -8.35
C THR A 352 13.98 -19.13 -8.48
N THR A 353 14.28 -18.28 -7.47
CA THR A 353 13.84 -16.87 -7.46
C THR A 353 14.74 -15.91 -8.22
N TYR A 354 15.92 -16.33 -8.67
CA TYR A 354 16.86 -15.46 -9.40
C TYR A 354 16.22 -14.78 -10.63
N GLY A 355 15.20 -15.38 -11.25
CA GLY A 355 14.45 -14.76 -12.36
C GLY A 355 13.34 -13.77 -11.95
N MET A 356 13.01 -13.63 -10.66
CA MET A 356 11.95 -12.74 -10.17
C MET A 356 12.44 -11.32 -9.84
N GLY A 357 13.73 -11.02 -10.02
CA GLY A 357 14.31 -9.70 -9.72
C GLY A 357 13.59 -8.54 -10.43
N ASN A 358 13.06 -8.79 -11.63
CA ASN A 358 12.39 -7.80 -12.46
C ASN A 358 10.96 -7.43 -12.00
N ILE A 359 10.42 -8.10 -10.98
CA ILE A 359 9.08 -7.84 -10.44
C ILE A 359 9.23 -7.26 -9.03
N VAL A 360 8.54 -6.15 -8.78
CA VAL A 360 8.40 -5.56 -7.44
C VAL A 360 6.92 -5.37 -7.14
N LEU A 361 6.49 -5.90 -5.99
CA LEU A 361 5.14 -5.74 -5.44
C LEU A 361 5.19 -4.77 -4.27
N SER A 362 4.34 -3.75 -4.26
CA SER A 362 4.28 -2.75 -3.18
C SER A 362 2.86 -2.49 -2.73
N GLY A 363 2.67 -2.30 -1.41
CA GLY A 363 1.42 -1.94 -0.77
C GLY A 363 1.38 -2.39 0.69
N ASN A 364 0.19 -2.34 1.30
CA ASN A 364 0.05 -2.70 2.73
C ASN A 364 0.05 -4.22 2.91
N ARG A 365 1.03 -4.75 3.66
CA ARG A 365 1.27 -6.19 3.87
C ARG A 365 0.05 -6.92 4.42
N GLU A 366 -0.60 -6.37 5.42
CA GLU A 366 -1.75 -7.00 6.10
C GLU A 366 -2.96 -7.07 5.17
N ARG A 367 -3.31 -5.96 4.52
CA ARG A 367 -4.40 -5.89 3.54
C ARG A 367 -4.13 -6.71 2.27
N MET A 368 -2.87 -7.02 1.99
CA MET A 368 -2.49 -7.96 0.92
C MET A 368 -2.60 -9.43 1.35
N GLY A 369 -2.62 -9.73 2.64
CA GLY A 369 -2.67 -11.11 3.15
C GLY A 369 -1.45 -11.96 2.78
N ILE A 370 -0.27 -11.34 2.60
CA ILE A 370 0.95 -12.05 2.15
C ILE A 370 1.89 -12.48 3.26
N THR A 371 1.48 -12.36 4.53
CA THR A 371 2.33 -12.63 5.71
C THR A 371 2.96 -14.03 5.69
N SER A 372 2.26 -15.03 5.16
CA SER A 372 2.73 -16.41 5.06
C SER A 372 3.09 -16.85 3.62
N ASN A 373 2.83 -16.03 2.60
CA ASN A 373 3.03 -16.42 1.21
C ASN A 373 4.49 -16.22 0.76
N LYS A 374 5.32 -17.25 0.94
CA LYS A 374 6.75 -17.22 0.58
C LYS A 374 7.02 -16.76 -0.85
N VAL A 375 6.15 -17.09 -1.81
CA VAL A 375 6.33 -16.72 -3.24
C VAL A 375 6.17 -15.21 -3.43
N LEU A 376 5.13 -14.62 -2.84
CA LEU A 376 4.87 -13.18 -2.95
C LEU A 376 5.86 -12.36 -2.12
N LEU A 377 6.29 -12.86 -0.95
CA LEU A 377 7.32 -12.23 -0.13
C LEU A 377 8.65 -12.06 -0.88
N ASN A 378 8.95 -12.92 -1.86
CA ASN A 378 10.15 -12.80 -2.70
C ASN A 378 10.10 -11.65 -3.71
N VAL A 379 8.91 -11.12 -4.02
CA VAL A 379 8.75 -9.93 -4.86
C VAL A 379 8.27 -8.71 -4.09
N PHE A 380 7.87 -8.87 -2.83
CA PHE A 380 7.37 -7.77 -2.02
C PHE A 380 8.49 -6.81 -1.62
N PHE A 381 8.27 -5.54 -1.88
CA PHE A 381 9.25 -4.47 -1.75
C PHE A 381 9.83 -4.39 -0.34
N ASN A 382 8.97 -4.30 0.69
CA ASN A 382 9.45 -4.15 2.08
C ASN A 382 10.22 -5.38 2.55
N ASP A 383 9.83 -6.59 2.14
CA ASP A 383 10.58 -7.82 2.48
C ASP A 383 11.94 -7.85 1.78
N ARG A 384 12.02 -7.41 0.52
CA ARG A 384 13.31 -7.25 -0.17
C ARG A 384 14.19 -6.23 0.53
N VAL A 385 13.65 -5.08 0.93
CA VAL A 385 14.39 -4.06 1.69
C VAL A 385 14.89 -4.63 3.01
N SER A 386 14.07 -5.37 3.76
CA SER A 386 14.50 -6.03 5.00
C SER A 386 15.60 -7.07 4.77
N LYS A 387 15.48 -7.89 3.72
CA LYS A 387 16.52 -8.87 3.32
C LYS A 387 17.82 -8.16 2.94
N LEU A 388 17.76 -7.09 2.13
CA LEU A 388 18.92 -6.29 1.75
C LEU A 388 19.54 -5.57 2.95
N GLY A 389 18.74 -5.03 3.86
CA GLY A 389 19.22 -4.37 5.08
C GLY A 389 20.12 -5.27 5.93
N ARG A 390 19.78 -6.57 6.04
CA ARG A 390 20.62 -7.56 6.73
C ARG A 390 21.99 -7.74 6.07
N LEU A 391 22.08 -7.57 4.75
CA LEU A 391 23.34 -7.65 4.01
C LEU A 391 24.24 -6.42 4.26
N PHE A 392 23.69 -5.31 4.74
CA PHE A 392 24.44 -4.10 5.07
C PHE A 392 24.76 -3.94 6.56
N LEU A 393 24.39 -4.90 7.42
CA LEU A 393 24.73 -4.87 8.85
C LEU A 393 26.25 -4.94 9.04
N SER A 394 26.79 -4.09 9.93
CA SER A 394 28.22 -4.06 10.24
C SER A 394 28.71 -5.34 10.92
N THR A 395 27.85 -6.02 11.67
CA THR A 395 28.19 -7.18 12.50
C THR A 395 28.17 -8.51 11.74
N CYS A 396 27.32 -8.65 10.71
CA CYS A 396 27.12 -9.92 10.01
C CYS A 396 26.74 -9.77 8.52
N GLY A 397 26.81 -8.55 7.99
CA GLY A 397 26.55 -8.24 6.58
C GLY A 397 27.68 -8.63 5.65
N TRP A 398 27.57 -8.24 4.39
CA TRP A 398 28.48 -8.59 3.30
C TRP A 398 29.93 -8.23 3.59
N LYS A 399 30.17 -7.03 4.12
CA LYS A 399 31.53 -6.59 4.46
C LYS A 399 32.20 -7.57 5.43
N LYS A 400 31.55 -7.85 6.57
CA LYS A 400 32.09 -8.75 7.59
C LYS A 400 32.24 -10.19 7.08
N ARG A 401 31.34 -10.64 6.22
CA ARG A 401 31.42 -11.96 5.57
C ARG A 401 32.59 -12.05 4.60
N LEU A 402 32.79 -11.03 3.77
CA LEU A 402 33.94 -10.95 2.87
C LEU A 402 35.24 -10.93 3.66
N GLU A 403 35.32 -10.15 4.74
CA GLU A 403 36.47 -10.17 5.65
C GLU A 403 36.72 -11.57 6.24
N SER A 404 35.66 -12.28 6.67
CA SER A 404 35.80 -13.65 7.19
C SER A 404 36.26 -14.65 6.12
N ILE A 405 35.84 -14.49 4.87
CA ILE A 405 36.28 -15.33 3.75
C ILE A 405 37.74 -15.04 3.42
N ILE A 406 38.13 -13.77 3.37
CA ILE A 406 39.51 -13.34 3.16
C ILE A 406 40.41 -13.91 4.25
N ASP A 407 40.04 -13.72 5.53
CA ASP A 407 40.77 -14.27 6.67
C ASP A 407 40.84 -15.81 6.63
N PHE A 408 39.80 -16.50 6.16
CA PHE A 408 39.86 -17.94 5.93
C PHE A 408 40.86 -18.35 4.85
N LEU A 409 40.92 -17.60 3.75
CA LEU A 409 41.83 -17.88 2.63
C LEU A 409 43.28 -17.48 2.94
N GLU A 410 43.50 -16.44 3.74
CA GLU A 410 44.84 -16.01 4.15
C GLU A 410 45.42 -16.91 5.25
N ASN A 411 44.58 -17.40 6.16
CA ASN A 411 44.97 -18.21 7.31
C ASN A 411 44.49 -19.67 7.19
N THR A 412 44.51 -20.23 5.98
CA THR A 412 43.91 -21.55 5.71
C THR A 412 44.56 -22.69 6.51
N GLU A 413 45.89 -22.73 6.58
CA GLU A 413 46.63 -23.78 7.28
C GLU A 413 46.35 -23.77 8.80
N THR A 414 46.45 -22.59 9.43
CA THR A 414 46.19 -22.44 10.86
C THR A 414 44.74 -22.74 11.23
N LYS A 415 43.77 -22.36 10.38
CA LYS A 415 42.35 -22.72 10.59
C LYS A 415 42.11 -24.22 10.41
N TYR A 416 42.79 -24.87 9.48
CA TYR A 416 42.68 -26.32 9.29
C TYR A 416 43.26 -27.08 10.49
N GLU A 417 44.43 -26.68 10.99
CA GLU A 417 45.01 -27.25 12.22
C GLU A 417 44.09 -27.07 13.43
N GLN A 418 43.50 -25.87 13.60
CA GLN A 418 42.51 -25.62 14.65
C GLN A 418 41.32 -26.58 14.55
N HIS A 419 40.76 -26.76 13.35
CA HIS A 419 39.64 -27.66 13.12
C HIS A 419 39.98 -29.13 13.43
N VAL A 420 41.19 -29.59 13.05
CA VAL A 420 41.67 -30.93 13.39
C VAL A 420 41.79 -31.10 14.91
N ASN A 421 42.35 -30.11 15.61
CA ASN A 421 42.48 -30.13 17.06
C ASN A 421 41.11 -30.15 17.77
N GLU A 422 40.12 -29.41 17.25
CA GLU A 422 38.74 -29.42 17.75
C GLU A 422 38.10 -30.83 17.61
N LEU A 423 38.27 -31.46 16.44
CA LEU A 423 37.77 -32.83 16.21
C LEU A 423 38.45 -33.86 17.11
N GLU A 424 39.75 -33.71 17.38
CA GLU A 424 40.47 -34.57 18.32
C GLU A 424 39.97 -34.39 19.76
N LEU A 425 39.72 -33.15 20.18
CA LEU A 425 39.16 -32.85 21.50
C LEU A 425 37.74 -33.42 21.65
N GLU A 426 36.87 -33.27 20.65
CA GLU A 426 35.54 -33.86 20.64
C GLU A 426 35.59 -35.38 20.81
N ARG A 427 36.48 -36.05 20.06
CA ARG A 427 36.69 -37.51 20.20
C ARG A 427 37.16 -37.90 21.59
N MET A 428 38.11 -37.16 22.16
CA MET A 428 38.60 -37.42 23.52
C MET A 428 37.48 -37.26 24.57
N THR A 429 36.66 -36.21 24.46
CA THR A 429 35.52 -36.02 25.39
C THR A 429 34.44 -37.09 25.23
N GLU A 430 34.22 -37.58 24.02
CA GLU A 430 33.27 -38.67 23.77
C GLU A 430 33.79 -40.01 24.28
N ASP A 431 35.10 -40.25 24.19
CA ASP A 431 35.76 -41.42 24.78
C ASP A 431 35.82 -41.35 26.32
N GLU A 432 36.01 -40.17 26.92
CA GLU A 432 35.92 -39.98 28.38
C GLU A 432 34.50 -40.24 28.89
N LYS A 433 33.47 -39.71 28.22
CA LYS A 433 32.06 -40.01 28.55
C LYS A 433 31.78 -41.51 28.49
N LYS A 434 32.29 -42.21 27.47
CA LYS A 434 32.17 -43.67 27.35
C LYS A 434 32.89 -44.41 28.48
N LYS A 435 34.04 -43.91 28.95
CA LYS A 435 34.77 -44.52 30.08
C LYS A 435 34.04 -44.32 31.41
N GLU A 436 33.53 -43.11 31.68
CA GLU A 436 32.71 -42.83 32.87
C GLU A 436 31.45 -43.70 32.90
N GLU A 437 30.77 -43.86 31.76
CA GLU A 437 29.62 -44.76 31.64
C GLU A 437 29.96 -46.24 31.91
N VAL A 438 31.17 -46.70 31.56
CA VAL A 438 31.63 -48.07 31.82
C VAL A 438 32.00 -48.26 33.29
N GLU A 439 32.71 -47.30 33.89
CA GLU A 439 33.08 -47.34 35.31
C GLU A 439 31.83 -47.34 36.21
N GLU A 440 30.83 -46.50 35.90
CA GLU A 440 29.57 -46.45 36.63
C GLU A 440 28.81 -47.79 36.56
N ARG A 441 28.80 -48.46 35.40
CA ARG A 441 28.23 -49.82 35.26
C ARG A 441 28.99 -50.85 36.08
N THR A 442 30.32 -50.84 36.05
CA THR A 442 31.12 -51.80 36.85
C THR A 442 30.97 -51.58 38.35
N MET A 443 30.86 -50.34 38.83
CA MET A 443 30.58 -50.07 40.25
C MET A 443 29.20 -50.60 40.67
N GLN A 444 28.19 -50.46 39.81
CA GLN A 444 26.85 -51.03 40.06
C GLN A 444 26.87 -52.57 40.07
N GLU A 445 27.73 -53.22 39.28
CA GLU A 445 27.89 -54.67 39.28
C GLU A 445 28.63 -55.20 40.53
N VAL A 446 29.67 -54.51 41.01
CA VAL A 446 30.43 -54.92 42.21
C VAL A 446 29.57 -54.83 43.49
N VAL A 447 28.71 -53.81 43.60
CA VAL A 447 27.75 -53.70 44.73
C VAL A 447 26.69 -54.83 44.67
N ASN A 448 26.45 -55.41 43.49
CA ASN A 448 25.47 -56.47 43.29
C ASN A 448 26.04 -57.90 43.33
N ILE A 449 27.32 -58.11 43.70
CA ILE A 449 27.82 -59.48 43.92
C ILE A 449 27.18 -60.00 45.22
N PRO A 450 26.28 -60.99 45.17
CA PRO A 450 25.62 -61.51 46.35
C PRO A 450 26.64 -62.28 47.18
N THR A 451 26.79 -61.93 48.46
CA THR A 451 27.47 -62.77 49.44
C THR A 451 26.78 -64.14 49.45
N PHE A 452 27.57 -65.21 49.27
CA PHE A 452 27.09 -66.60 49.33
C PHE A 452 26.63 -66.96 50.75
N GLU A 453 25.47 -66.46 51.15
CA GLU A 453 24.73 -66.92 52.32
C GLU A 453 23.28 -67.17 51.90
N SER A 454 23.06 -68.22 51.09
CA SER A 454 21.82 -69.00 51.07
C SER A 454 21.92 -70.11 50.01
N LEU A 455 22.62 -71.19 50.34
CA LEU A 455 22.30 -72.53 49.86
C LEU A 455 22.69 -73.56 50.93
#